data_AF-A0AAE8SRF1-F1
#
_entry.id   AF-A0AAE8SRF1-F1
#
_cell.length_a   1.000
_cell.length_b   1.000
_cell.length_c   1.000
_cell.angle_alpha   90.00
_cell.angle_beta   90.00
_cell.angle_gamma   90.00
#
_symmetry.space_group_name_H-M   'P 1'
#
loop_
_entity.id
_entity.type
_entity.pdbx_description
1 polymer ?
#
loop_
_entity_poly.entity_id
_entity_poly.type
_entity_poly.pdbx_seq_one_letter_code
_entity_poly.pdbx_strand_id
1 'polypeptide(L)'
;MTSGSTTSAEGGSGSGSAGSMRKRHSLTLRTSISRHLPPHEVVAALQTYSPVIKHQPLVTRFERAPTPPDCTADPFFHAPSEAQARWGDDGSGSGSGSGSSSGVRGGGRPPRAPHFVTFEIYERISLIPGIASKEIHFLSTFRDVPGGIRCRADAPGGVTLWIEYRVCARPPPESEDAALSTTSPSATASPWPAVDWEAEVDRRREYDLVEWVTVETNSMLMPFVARTMEAAHREICQKVLDEVAVRFSW
;
A
#
# COMPACT_ATOMS: atom_id res chain seq x y z
N MET A 1 0.88 19.55 15.74
CA MET A 1 1.67 18.86 14.71
C MET A 1 2.89 18.25 15.38
N THR A 2 2.78 17.02 15.84
CA THR A 2 3.83 16.31 16.59
C THR A 2 3.98 14.94 15.96
N SER A 3 5.01 14.78 15.12
CA SER A 3 5.39 13.51 14.52
C SER A 3 6.25 12.75 15.51
N GLY A 4 5.72 11.68 16.09
CA GLY A 4 6.48 10.75 16.92
C GLY A 4 7.14 9.69 16.06
N SER A 5 8.47 9.71 15.98
CA SER A 5 9.29 8.65 15.38
C SER A 5 9.90 7.79 16.49
N THR A 6 9.41 6.57 16.66
CA THR A 6 9.97 5.60 17.61
C THR A 6 11.03 4.74 16.90
N THR A 7 12.25 4.78 17.42
CA THR A 7 13.40 3.99 16.93
C THR A 7 13.82 3.03 18.04
N SER A 8 13.86 1.73 17.78
CA SER A 8 14.38 0.72 18.71
C SER A 8 15.53 -0.04 18.07
N ALA A 9 16.65 -0.16 18.78
CA ALA A 9 17.82 -0.93 18.38
C ALA A 9 18.32 -1.76 19.57
N GLU A 10 18.33 -3.08 19.44
CA GLU A 10 19.01 -4.02 20.34
C GLU A 10 20.21 -4.63 19.60
N GLY A 11 21.36 -4.70 20.29
CA GLY A 11 22.61 -5.26 19.77
C GLY A 11 23.02 -6.51 20.54
N GLY A 12 23.31 -7.59 19.83
CA GLY A 12 23.92 -8.81 20.35
C GLY A 12 25.15 -9.19 19.52
N SER A 13 26.30 -9.34 20.20
CA SER A 13 27.58 -9.74 19.62
C SER A 13 27.67 -11.26 19.39
N GLY A 14 28.15 -11.66 18.21
CA GLY A 14 28.53 -13.04 17.90
C GLY A 14 29.47 -13.08 16.70
N SER A 15 30.67 -13.63 16.88
CA SER A 15 31.68 -13.80 15.83
C SER A 15 31.32 -14.94 14.88
N GLY A 16 31.28 -14.68 13.58
CA GLY A 16 31.15 -15.67 12.53
C GLY A 16 31.42 -15.01 11.18
N SER A 17 31.96 -15.79 10.23
CA SER A 17 32.20 -15.44 8.81
C SER A 17 31.41 -14.21 8.36
N ALA A 18 32.08 -13.18 7.84
CA ALA A 18 31.49 -11.92 7.42
C ALA A 18 30.59 -12.08 6.18
N GLY A 19 29.53 -12.88 6.30
CA GLY A 19 28.34 -12.75 5.50
C GLY A 19 27.81 -11.35 5.78
N SER A 20 27.81 -10.52 4.73
CA SER A 20 27.24 -9.18 4.77
C SER A 20 25.90 -9.21 5.51
N MET A 21 25.87 -8.69 6.74
CA MET A 21 24.64 -8.61 7.54
C MET A 21 23.59 -7.83 6.75
N ARG A 22 22.51 -8.49 6.36
CA ARG A 22 21.35 -7.82 5.76
C ARG A 22 20.61 -7.08 6.86
N LYS A 23 20.16 -5.86 6.58
CA LYS A 23 19.33 -5.05 7.45
C LYS A 23 18.04 -4.73 6.72
N ARG A 24 16.94 -4.64 7.47
CA ARG A 24 15.62 -4.23 6.98
C ARG A 24 15.24 -2.88 7.58
N HIS A 25 14.55 -2.06 6.80
CA HIS A 25 14.00 -0.79 7.22
C HIS A 25 12.60 -0.63 6.62
N SER A 26 11.66 -0.15 7.41
CA SER A 26 10.27 0.00 6.99
C SER A 26 9.78 1.43 7.25
N LEU A 27 8.99 1.94 6.32
CA LEU A 27 8.38 3.26 6.33
C LEU A 27 6.87 3.13 6.07
N THR A 28 6.08 3.95 6.73
CA THR A 28 4.64 4.07 6.45
C THR A 28 4.30 5.53 6.19
N LEU A 29 3.70 5.81 5.04
CA LEU A 29 3.25 7.14 4.64
C LEU A 29 1.73 7.13 4.52
N ARG A 30 1.09 8.23 4.91
CA ARG A 30 -0.37 8.41 4.82
C ARG A 30 -0.65 9.77 4.19
N THR A 31 -1.50 9.78 3.18
CA THR A 31 -1.94 11.01 2.52
C THR A 31 -3.46 11.03 2.45
N SER A 32 -4.06 12.09 2.99
CA SER A 32 -5.52 12.27 3.00
C SER A 32 -6.07 12.35 1.58
N ILE A 33 -7.09 11.55 1.29
CA ILE A 33 -7.87 11.66 0.06
C ILE A 33 -8.91 12.77 0.25
N SER A 34 -8.98 13.69 -0.70
CA SER A 34 -10.01 14.74 -0.70
C SER A 34 -11.41 14.13 -0.78
N ARG A 35 -12.39 14.70 -0.07
CA ARG A 35 -13.79 14.23 -0.08
C ARG A 35 -14.45 14.27 -1.47
N HIS A 36 -13.92 15.08 -2.38
CA HIS A 36 -14.41 15.18 -3.75
C HIS A 36 -13.80 14.13 -4.69
N LEU A 37 -12.79 13.38 -4.22
CA LEU A 37 -12.11 12.37 -5.00
C LEU A 37 -12.61 10.97 -4.58
N PRO A 38 -13.36 10.26 -5.44
CA PRO A 38 -13.90 8.95 -5.06
C PRO A 38 -12.77 7.94 -4.77
N PRO A 39 -12.81 7.21 -3.63
CA PRO A 39 -11.78 6.24 -3.26
C PRO A 39 -11.53 5.17 -4.33
N HIS A 40 -12.58 4.71 -5.01
CA HIS A 40 -12.48 3.69 -6.05
C HIS A 40 -11.72 4.18 -7.29
N GLU A 41 -11.72 5.47 -7.56
CA GLU A 41 -10.97 6.08 -8.67
C GLU A 41 -9.47 6.13 -8.37
N VAL A 42 -9.11 6.36 -7.10
CA VAL A 42 -7.73 6.23 -6.64
C VAL A 42 -7.26 4.78 -6.77
N VAL A 43 -8.09 3.80 -6.37
CA VAL A 43 -7.78 2.37 -6.57
C VAL A 43 -7.62 2.03 -8.05
N ALA A 44 -8.53 2.49 -8.91
CA ALA A 44 -8.45 2.28 -10.35
C ALA A 44 -7.16 2.87 -10.93
N ALA A 45 -6.78 4.08 -10.51
CA ALA A 45 -5.53 4.72 -10.92
C ALA A 45 -4.30 3.92 -10.44
N LEU A 46 -4.26 3.45 -9.19
CA LEU A 46 -3.19 2.60 -8.68
C LEU A 46 -3.03 1.33 -9.53
N GLN A 47 -4.13 0.68 -9.91
CA GLN A 47 -4.14 -0.56 -10.71
C GLN A 47 -3.73 -0.35 -12.18
N THR A 48 -3.49 0.89 -12.62
CA THR A 48 -2.78 1.17 -13.87
C THR A 48 -1.25 1.11 -13.71
N TYR A 49 -0.74 1.07 -12.47
CA TYR A 49 0.65 1.06 -12.01
C TYR A 49 1.49 2.29 -12.41
N SER A 50 1.17 2.90 -13.54
CA SER A 50 1.94 3.99 -14.13
C SER A 50 2.08 5.21 -13.22
N PRO A 51 1.05 5.66 -12.47
CA PRO A 51 1.19 6.79 -11.57
C PRO A 51 2.24 6.56 -10.48
N VAL A 52 2.25 5.39 -9.83
CA VAL A 52 3.22 5.10 -8.76
C VAL A 52 4.65 4.95 -9.28
N ILE A 53 4.84 4.48 -10.51
CA ILE A 53 6.17 4.38 -11.14
C ILE A 53 6.66 5.76 -11.59
N LYS A 54 5.81 6.50 -12.30
CA LYS A 54 6.16 7.81 -12.89
C LYS A 54 6.50 8.87 -11.84
N HIS A 55 5.85 8.82 -10.67
CA HIS A 55 6.06 9.82 -9.61
C HIS A 55 7.27 9.52 -8.72
N GLN A 56 7.96 8.40 -8.91
CA GLN A 56 9.25 8.14 -8.27
C GLN A 56 10.32 9.08 -8.85
N PRO A 57 10.98 9.92 -8.02
CA PRO A 57 11.83 11.00 -8.51
C PRO A 57 13.10 10.54 -9.21
N LEU A 58 13.53 9.28 -9.00
CA LEU A 58 14.72 8.72 -9.63
C LEU A 58 14.42 8.05 -10.98
N VAL A 59 13.15 7.75 -11.26
CA VAL A 59 12.74 7.05 -12.48
C VAL A 59 12.90 7.97 -13.69
N THR A 60 13.63 7.49 -14.69
CA THR A 60 13.83 8.21 -15.97
C THR A 60 12.93 7.66 -17.07
N ARG A 61 12.70 6.35 -17.07
CA ARG A 61 11.76 5.65 -17.97
C ARG A 61 11.37 4.30 -17.36
N PHE A 62 10.30 3.72 -17.87
CA PHE A 62 9.90 2.37 -17.52
C PHE A 62 9.21 1.72 -18.72
N GLU A 63 9.38 0.41 -18.85
CA GLU A 63 8.85 -0.36 -19.97
C GLU A 63 8.20 -1.64 -19.45
N ARG A 64 7.14 -2.08 -20.11
CA ARG A 64 6.48 -3.34 -19.73
C ARG A 64 7.40 -4.51 -20.10
N ALA A 65 7.66 -5.39 -19.15
CA ALA A 65 8.51 -6.56 -19.30
C ALA A 65 7.71 -7.86 -19.11
N PRO A 66 8.20 -9.00 -19.64
CA PRO A 66 7.65 -10.31 -19.29
C PRO A 66 7.73 -10.55 -17.79
N THR A 67 6.64 -11.04 -17.19
CA THR A 67 6.61 -11.33 -15.75
C THR A 67 7.37 -12.62 -15.43
N PRO A 68 8.45 -12.56 -14.63
CA PRO A 68 9.18 -13.75 -14.23
C PRO A 68 8.31 -14.67 -13.36
N PRO A 69 8.28 -15.99 -13.60
CA PRO A 69 7.44 -16.91 -12.84
C PRO A 69 7.78 -16.90 -11.35
N ASP A 70 9.07 -16.86 -11.00
CA ASP A 70 9.56 -16.90 -9.62
C ASP A 70 9.12 -15.68 -8.80
N CYS A 71 8.99 -14.52 -9.44
CA CYS A 71 8.54 -13.30 -8.76
C CYS A 71 7.08 -13.43 -8.28
N THR A 72 6.22 -14.15 -9.01
CA THR A 72 4.81 -14.33 -8.63
C THR A 72 4.63 -15.30 -7.46
N ALA A 73 5.64 -16.13 -7.19
CA ALA A 73 5.68 -17.05 -6.06
C ALA A 73 6.14 -16.38 -4.75
N ASP A 74 6.59 -15.12 -4.79
CA ASP A 74 7.05 -14.40 -3.59
C ASP A 74 5.93 -14.33 -2.53
N PRO A 75 6.16 -14.82 -1.29
CA PRO A 75 5.16 -14.80 -0.23
C PRO A 75 4.57 -13.43 0.05
N PHE A 76 5.32 -12.35 -0.21
CA PHE A 76 4.82 -10.98 -0.07
C PHE A 76 3.54 -10.74 -0.86
N PHE A 77 3.39 -11.34 -2.05
CA PHE A 77 2.18 -11.16 -2.84
C PHE A 77 0.97 -11.87 -2.24
N HIS A 78 1.16 -12.89 -1.40
CA HIS A 78 0.09 -13.75 -0.89
C HIS A 78 -0.19 -13.56 0.61
N ALA A 79 0.70 -12.89 1.33
CA ALA A 79 0.53 -12.55 2.73
C ALA A 79 -0.71 -11.66 2.96
N PRO A 80 -1.34 -11.68 4.15
CA PRO A 80 -2.34 -10.66 4.52
C PRO A 80 -1.72 -9.26 4.40
N SER A 81 -2.55 -8.24 4.17
CA SER A 81 -2.03 -6.86 4.07
C SER A 81 -1.41 -6.39 5.36
N GLU A 82 -0.39 -5.53 5.25
CA GLU A 82 0.11 -4.77 6.40
C GLU A 82 -1.04 -4.02 7.08
N ALA A 83 -2.00 -3.51 6.30
CA ALA A 83 -3.25 -2.96 6.79
C ALA A 83 -4.02 -3.94 7.69
N GLN A 84 -4.23 -5.17 7.22
CA GLN A 84 -4.96 -6.21 7.95
C GLN A 84 -4.19 -6.71 9.17
N ALA A 85 -2.86 -6.80 9.09
CA ALA A 85 -2.00 -7.24 10.19
C ALA A 85 -1.91 -6.20 11.32
N ARG A 86 -1.90 -4.90 10.99
CA ARG A 86 -1.71 -3.82 11.97
C ARG A 86 -2.99 -3.18 12.48
N TRP A 87 -4.04 -3.08 11.64
CA TRP A 87 -5.29 -2.41 12.01
C TRP A 87 -6.48 -3.37 12.14
N GLY A 88 -6.27 -4.68 11.89
CA GLY A 88 -7.30 -5.68 12.09
C GLY A 88 -8.56 -5.43 11.27
N ASP A 89 -8.40 -4.93 10.03
CA ASP A 89 -9.52 -4.54 9.15
C ASP A 89 -10.59 -5.64 9.12
N ASP A 90 -11.67 -5.33 9.81
CA ASP A 90 -12.90 -6.06 10.04
C ASP A 90 -13.81 -6.02 8.81
N GLY A 91 -13.20 -6.03 7.61
CA GLY A 91 -13.87 -6.19 6.32
C GLY A 91 -14.61 -7.52 6.13
N SER A 92 -14.90 -8.24 7.22
CA SER A 92 -15.79 -9.38 7.29
C SER A 92 -17.04 -8.98 8.05
N GLY A 93 -18.12 -8.73 7.31
CA GLY A 93 -19.46 -8.98 7.84
C GLY A 93 -19.47 -10.35 8.51
N SER A 94 -19.63 -10.34 9.82
CA SER A 94 -19.50 -11.53 10.67
C SER A 94 -20.76 -12.37 10.52
N GLY A 95 -20.82 -13.15 9.44
CA GLY A 95 -21.76 -14.26 9.32
C GLY A 95 -21.25 -15.46 10.10
N SER A 96 -21.37 -15.43 11.42
CA SER A 96 -21.19 -16.60 12.27
C SER A 96 -22.38 -17.55 12.07
N GLY A 97 -22.27 -18.45 11.09
CA GLY A 97 -23.26 -19.48 10.81
C GLY A 97 -22.64 -20.87 10.86
N SER A 98 -22.49 -21.42 12.07
CA SER A 98 -22.31 -22.86 12.27
C SER A 98 -23.63 -23.56 11.94
N GLY A 99 -23.70 -24.21 10.78
CA GLY A 99 -24.88 -24.95 10.35
C GLY A 99 -24.63 -25.77 9.10
N SER A 100 -24.42 -27.07 9.31
CA SER A 100 -24.24 -28.07 8.28
C SER A 100 -25.42 -28.14 7.28
N SER A 101 -25.07 -28.50 6.04
CA SER A 101 -25.82 -29.30 5.07
C SER A 101 -26.59 -28.63 3.92
N SER A 102 -26.39 -29.31 2.77
CA SER A 102 -27.18 -29.34 1.55
C SER A 102 -26.94 -28.23 0.52
N GLY A 103 -26.65 -28.69 -0.70
CA GLY A 103 -26.07 -27.90 -1.75
C GLY A 103 -27.07 -26.99 -2.45
N VAL A 104 -26.62 -25.76 -2.70
CA VAL A 104 -27.11 -24.93 -3.78
C VAL A 104 -25.86 -24.42 -4.51
N ARG A 105 -25.68 -24.89 -5.75
CA ARG A 105 -24.64 -24.41 -6.67
C ARG A 105 -24.97 -22.96 -7.06
N GLY A 106 -24.58 -22.01 -6.22
CA GLY A 106 -24.44 -20.63 -6.62
C GLY A 106 -23.31 -20.55 -7.64
N GLY A 107 -23.64 -20.15 -8.88
CA GLY A 107 -22.67 -19.89 -9.94
C GLY A 107 -21.83 -18.66 -9.63
N GLY A 108 -21.03 -18.71 -8.57
CA GLY A 108 -20.01 -17.72 -8.29
C GLY A 108 -19.02 -17.73 -9.44
N ARG A 109 -18.91 -16.60 -10.13
CA ARG A 109 -17.83 -16.35 -11.10
C ARG A 109 -16.51 -16.77 -10.43
N PRO A 110 -15.68 -17.60 -11.08
CA PRO A 110 -14.40 -17.97 -10.48
C PRO A 110 -13.63 -16.69 -10.12
N PRO A 111 -12.94 -16.65 -8.97
CA PRO A 111 -12.13 -15.50 -8.62
C PRO A 111 -11.23 -15.18 -9.82
N ARG A 112 -11.22 -13.91 -10.24
CA ARG A 112 -10.32 -13.46 -11.31
C ARG A 112 -8.92 -13.92 -10.93
N ALA A 113 -8.24 -14.61 -11.85
CA ALA A 113 -6.85 -14.97 -11.66
C ALA A 113 -6.06 -13.73 -11.24
N PRO A 114 -5.12 -13.85 -10.29
CA PRO A 114 -4.37 -12.70 -9.81
C PRO A 114 -3.66 -12.04 -10.99
N HIS A 115 -3.90 -10.75 -11.15
CA HIS A 115 -3.32 -9.97 -12.24
C HIS A 115 -1.95 -9.47 -11.80
N PHE A 116 -0.90 -9.99 -12.46
CA PHE A 116 0.48 -9.58 -12.27
C PHE A 116 0.98 -8.84 -13.51
N VAL A 117 1.75 -7.78 -13.29
CA VAL A 117 2.43 -7.05 -14.35
C VAL A 117 3.83 -6.71 -13.90
N THR A 118 4.82 -6.88 -14.77
CA THR A 118 6.21 -6.51 -14.49
C THR A 118 6.63 -5.36 -15.39
N PHE A 119 7.36 -4.42 -14.80
CA PHE A 119 8.01 -3.34 -15.51
C PHE A 119 9.52 -3.42 -15.31
N GLU A 120 10.27 -3.15 -16.37
CA GLU A 120 11.68 -2.78 -16.25
C GLU A 120 11.73 -1.28 -15.97
N ILE A 121 12.24 -0.93 -14.80
CA ILE A 121 12.35 0.44 -14.32
C ILE A 121 13.78 0.90 -14.50
N TYR A 122 13.97 2.07 -15.09
CA TYR A 122 15.26 2.73 -15.23
C TYR A 122 15.33 3.90 -14.27
N GLU A 123 16.33 3.91 -13.41
CA GLU A 123 16.57 4.97 -12.44
C GLU A 123 17.94 5.59 -12.62
N ARG A 124 18.05 6.90 -12.37
CA ARG A 124 19.32 7.60 -12.31
C ARG A 124 19.69 7.91 -10.87
N ILE A 125 20.56 7.09 -10.31
CA ILE A 125 21.07 7.26 -8.94
C ILE A 125 22.31 8.16 -8.94
N SER A 126 22.43 9.02 -7.92
CA SER A 126 23.66 9.77 -7.67
C SER A 126 24.60 8.92 -6.82
N LEU A 127 25.71 8.46 -7.40
CA LEU A 127 26.76 7.74 -6.66
C LEU A 127 27.57 8.72 -5.81
N ILE A 128 27.82 9.91 -6.35
CA ILE A 128 28.47 11.02 -5.66
C ILE A 128 27.65 12.27 -5.96
N PRO A 129 27.02 12.91 -4.95
CA PRO A 129 26.20 14.10 -5.15
C PRO A 129 26.95 15.18 -5.95
N GLY A 130 26.38 15.61 -7.07
CA GLY A 130 26.94 16.66 -7.93
C GLY A 130 28.14 16.26 -8.80
N ILE A 131 28.68 15.04 -8.66
CA ILE A 131 29.90 14.61 -9.36
C ILE A 131 29.61 13.47 -10.33
N ALA A 132 28.87 12.44 -9.91
CA ALA A 132 28.64 11.25 -10.73
C ALA A 132 27.25 10.66 -10.49
N SER A 133 26.52 10.45 -11.59
CA SER A 133 25.28 9.69 -11.62
C SER A 133 25.43 8.43 -12.47
N LYS A 134 24.75 7.36 -12.09
CA LYS A 134 24.69 6.12 -12.85
C LYS A 134 23.24 5.78 -13.16
N GLU A 135 22.98 5.38 -14.40
CA GLU A 135 21.72 4.74 -14.75
C GLU A 135 21.77 3.27 -14.32
N ILE A 136 20.78 2.87 -13.54
CA ILE A 136 20.52 1.49 -13.14
C ILE A 136 19.17 1.08 -13.71
N HIS A 137 18.97 -0.23 -13.88
CA HIS A 137 17.67 -0.78 -14.21
C HIS A 137 17.41 -2.03 -13.39
N PHE A 138 16.13 -2.29 -13.13
CA PHE A 138 15.68 -3.46 -12.39
C PHE A 138 14.24 -3.81 -12.73
N LEU A 139 13.86 -5.06 -12.47
CA LEU A 139 12.48 -5.49 -12.63
C LEU A 139 11.68 -5.20 -11.37
N SER A 140 10.49 -4.64 -11.57
CA SER A 140 9.50 -4.41 -10.54
C SER A 140 8.20 -5.10 -10.91
N THR A 141 7.78 -6.05 -10.08
CA THR A 141 6.56 -6.84 -10.30
C THR A 141 5.44 -6.29 -9.42
N PHE A 142 4.29 -6.06 -10.05
CA PHE A 142 3.10 -5.52 -9.44
C PHE A 142 2.00 -6.58 -9.41
N ARG A 143 1.12 -6.47 -8.41
CA ARG A 143 -0.08 -7.28 -8.27
C ARG A 143 -1.23 -6.41 -7.79
N ASP A 144 -2.40 -6.60 -8.38
CA ASP A 144 -3.63 -6.02 -7.85
C ASP A 144 -4.04 -6.70 -6.54
N VAL A 145 -4.38 -5.90 -5.54
CA VAL A 145 -4.98 -6.36 -4.28
C VAL A 145 -6.29 -5.59 -4.02
N PRO A 146 -7.20 -6.12 -3.20
CA PRO A 146 -8.38 -5.37 -2.79
C PRO A 146 -7.97 -4.02 -2.19
N GLY A 147 -8.49 -2.92 -2.76
CA GLY A 147 -8.19 -1.56 -2.29
C GLY A 147 -6.84 -0.97 -2.73
N GLY A 148 -6.08 -1.62 -3.62
CA GLY A 148 -4.84 -1.04 -4.13
C GLY A 148 -3.94 -2.02 -4.90
N ILE A 149 -2.63 -1.91 -4.66
CA ILE A 149 -1.59 -2.68 -5.36
C ILE A 149 -0.46 -3.09 -4.41
N ARG A 150 0.22 -4.17 -4.77
CA ARG A 150 1.52 -4.56 -4.21
C ARG A 150 2.60 -4.52 -5.28
N CYS A 151 3.81 -4.19 -4.86
CA CYS A 151 4.99 -4.04 -5.71
C CYS A 151 6.19 -4.71 -5.03
N ARG A 152 6.97 -5.47 -5.80
CA ARG A 152 8.20 -6.13 -5.34
C ARG A 152 9.29 -5.93 -6.39
N ALA A 153 10.45 -5.44 -5.96
CA ALA A 153 11.58 -5.15 -6.84
C ALA A 153 12.91 -5.59 -6.22
N ASP A 154 13.83 -6.07 -7.06
CA ASP A 154 15.24 -6.31 -6.70
C ASP A 154 16.12 -5.34 -7.48
N ALA A 155 16.61 -4.31 -6.81
CA ALA A 155 17.50 -3.32 -7.38
C ALA A 155 18.99 -3.69 -7.17
N PRO A 156 19.91 -3.15 -7.99
CA PRO A 156 21.35 -3.38 -7.84
C PRO A 156 21.87 -3.04 -6.44
N GLY A 157 22.94 -3.72 -6.03
CA GLY A 157 23.52 -3.56 -4.68
C GLY A 157 22.83 -4.41 -3.61
N GLY A 158 22.05 -5.42 -4.01
CA GLY A 158 21.36 -6.32 -3.09
C GLY A 158 20.24 -5.63 -2.33
N VAL A 159 19.58 -4.66 -2.97
CA VAL A 159 18.43 -3.94 -2.42
C VAL A 159 17.16 -4.65 -2.86
N THR A 160 16.37 -5.14 -1.92
CA THR A 160 15.05 -5.70 -2.18
C THR A 160 13.99 -4.78 -1.58
N LEU A 161 12.96 -4.47 -2.35
CA LEU A 161 11.85 -3.60 -1.99
C LEU A 161 10.54 -4.37 -2.02
N TRP A 162 9.72 -4.15 -0.99
CA TRP A 162 8.33 -4.58 -0.92
C TRP A 162 7.49 -3.37 -0.56
N ILE A 163 6.53 -3.04 -1.43
CA ILE A 163 5.68 -1.87 -1.27
C ILE A 163 4.23 -2.28 -1.42
N GLU A 164 3.38 -1.83 -0.50
CA GLU A 164 1.94 -1.93 -0.58
C GLU A 164 1.32 -0.54 -0.59
N TYR A 165 0.51 -0.24 -1.60
CA TYR A 165 -0.32 0.96 -1.65
C TYR A 165 -1.77 0.53 -1.42
N ARG A 166 -2.47 1.14 -0.46
CA ARG A 166 -3.91 0.96 -0.29
C ARG A 166 -4.65 2.24 0.00
N VAL A 167 -5.88 2.27 -0.46
CA VAL A 167 -6.90 3.18 0.04
C VAL A 167 -7.52 2.56 1.29
N CYS A 168 -7.39 3.23 2.42
CA CYS A 168 -7.93 2.80 3.70
C CYS A 168 -8.94 3.83 4.20
N ALA A 169 -10.04 3.36 4.80
CA ALA A 169 -10.88 4.25 5.59
C ALA A 169 -10.05 4.78 6.76
N ARG A 170 -10.15 6.08 7.01
CA ARG A 170 -9.51 6.71 8.15
C ARG A 170 -10.18 6.17 9.42
N PRO A 171 -9.41 5.67 10.40
CA PRO A 171 -9.98 5.34 11.69
C PRO A 171 -10.63 6.61 12.26
N PRO A 172 -11.81 6.52 12.89
CA PRO A 172 -12.41 7.66 13.55
C PRO A 172 -11.38 8.25 14.53
N PRO A 173 -11.35 9.58 14.73
CA PRO A 173 -10.49 10.16 15.75
C PRO A 173 -10.80 9.43 17.06
N GLU A 174 -9.76 8.98 17.74
CA GLU A 174 -9.83 8.37 19.07
C GLU A 174 -10.21 9.47 20.07
N SER A 175 -11.44 9.94 19.98
CA SER A 175 -12.07 10.76 21.00
C SER A 175 -12.44 9.81 22.13
N GLU A 176 -11.97 10.11 23.34
CA GLU A 176 -12.32 9.46 24.61
C GLU A 176 -13.85 9.42 24.84
N ASP A 177 -14.65 10.13 24.02
CA ASP A 177 -16.11 10.19 24.01
C ASP A 177 -16.82 9.17 23.07
N ALA A 178 -16.09 8.38 22.27
CA ALA A 178 -16.69 7.45 21.29
C ALA A 178 -17.47 6.28 21.94
N ALA A 179 -17.41 6.13 23.27
CA ALA A 179 -18.24 5.20 24.03
C ALA A 179 -19.74 5.59 24.06
N LEU A 180 -20.11 6.78 23.61
CA LEU A 180 -21.49 7.30 23.63
C LEU A 180 -22.06 7.56 22.24
N SER A 181 -21.93 6.62 21.30
CA SER A 181 -22.78 6.59 20.10
C SER A 181 -22.88 5.18 19.50
N THR A 182 -23.22 4.19 20.33
CA THR A 182 -23.86 2.95 19.86
C THR A 182 -25.33 2.98 20.25
N THR A 183 -26.06 3.96 19.71
CA THR A 183 -27.53 3.89 19.70
C THR A 183 -27.92 3.60 18.27
N SER A 184 -27.99 2.31 17.92
CA SER A 184 -28.84 1.90 16.80
C SER A 184 -30.23 2.47 17.06
N PRO A 185 -30.80 3.34 16.20
CA PRO A 185 -32.17 3.74 16.36
C PRO A 185 -33.05 2.52 16.09
N SER A 186 -33.56 1.94 17.18
CA SER A 186 -34.58 0.91 17.16
C SER A 186 -35.69 1.31 16.19
N ALA A 187 -36.06 0.38 15.31
CA ALA A 187 -37.03 0.51 14.24
C ALA A 187 -38.38 1.03 14.77
N THR A 188 -38.52 2.34 14.84
CA THR A 188 -39.82 3.01 14.89
C THR A 188 -40.21 3.28 13.45
N ALA A 189 -41.32 2.69 13.02
CA ALA A 189 -41.87 2.82 11.68
C ALA A 189 -42.10 4.31 11.35
N SER A 190 -41.12 4.92 10.70
CA SER A 190 -41.16 6.28 10.24
C SER A 190 -41.78 6.29 8.83
N PRO A 191 -42.71 7.20 8.49
CA PRO A 191 -43.34 7.26 7.17
C PRO A 191 -42.40 7.70 6.03
N TRP A 192 -41.15 8.00 6.33
CA TRP A 192 -40.14 8.49 5.40
C TRP A 192 -39.38 7.33 4.77
N PRO A 193 -38.91 7.44 3.51
CA PRO A 193 -38.10 6.39 2.90
C PRO A 193 -36.93 6.08 3.83
N ALA A 194 -36.70 4.80 4.09
CA ALA A 194 -35.57 4.35 4.89
C ALA A 194 -34.29 4.94 4.31
N VAL A 195 -33.69 5.89 5.03
CA VAL A 195 -32.42 6.47 4.64
C VAL A 195 -31.40 5.35 4.77
N ASP A 196 -30.74 5.02 3.67
CA ASP A 196 -29.63 4.07 3.66
C ASP A 196 -28.46 4.72 4.41
N TRP A 197 -28.48 4.53 5.73
CA TRP A 197 -27.51 5.10 6.65
C TRP A 197 -26.11 4.53 6.40
N GLU A 198 -25.99 3.32 5.86
CA GLU A 198 -24.71 2.73 5.46
C GLU A 198 -24.12 3.53 4.29
N ALA A 199 -24.93 3.86 3.28
CA ALA A 199 -24.52 4.72 2.17
C ALA A 199 -24.24 6.18 2.60
N GLU A 200 -24.92 6.70 3.62
CA GLU A 200 -24.67 8.03 4.19
C GLU A 200 -23.36 8.07 5.00
N VAL A 201 -23.08 7.03 5.78
CA VAL A 201 -21.82 6.86 6.53
C VAL A 201 -20.65 6.70 5.57
N ASP A 202 -20.79 5.88 4.52
CA ASP A 202 -19.75 5.70 3.51
C ASP A 202 -19.43 7.02 2.78
N ARG A 203 -20.44 7.85 2.49
CA ARG A 203 -20.25 9.22 1.95
C ARG A 203 -19.54 10.17 2.90
N ARG A 204 -19.56 9.92 4.21
CA ARG A 204 -18.87 10.73 5.23
C ARG A 204 -17.51 10.17 5.61
N ARG A 205 -17.20 8.93 5.25
CA ARG A 205 -15.91 8.32 5.54
C ARG A 205 -14.82 9.12 4.85
N GLU A 206 -13.83 9.49 5.64
CA GLU A 206 -12.59 10.05 5.13
C GLU A 206 -11.67 8.88 4.81
N TYR A 207 -10.94 8.97 3.70
CA TYR A 207 -10.03 7.93 3.27
C TYR A 207 -8.61 8.49 3.23
N ASP A 208 -7.65 7.61 3.50
CA ASP A 208 -6.23 7.89 3.30
C ASP A 208 -5.69 6.93 2.24
N LEU A 209 -4.83 7.44 1.36
CA LEU A 209 -3.91 6.62 0.59
C LEU A 209 -2.71 6.32 1.50
N VAL A 210 -2.53 5.06 1.82
CA VAL A 210 -1.48 4.55 2.69
C VAL A 210 -0.47 3.76 1.89
N GLU A 211 0.80 4.04 2.12
CA GLU A 211 1.93 3.37 1.51
C GLU A 211 2.79 2.74 2.60
N TRP A 212 2.93 1.42 2.56
CA TRP A 212 3.88 0.67 3.38
C TRP A 212 5.05 0.25 2.52
N VAL A 213 6.25 0.72 2.88
CA VAL A 213 7.50 0.39 2.20
C VAL A 213 8.36 -0.40 3.15
N THR A 214 8.91 -1.50 2.68
CA THR A 214 9.98 -2.25 3.36
C THR A 214 11.13 -2.44 2.40
N VAL A 215 12.32 -2.06 2.84
CA VAL A 215 13.57 -2.25 2.11
C VAL A 215 14.52 -3.13 2.89
N GLU A 216 15.19 -4.05 2.20
CA GLU A 216 16.24 -4.90 2.76
C GLU A 216 17.50 -4.81 1.92
N THR A 217 18.63 -4.50 2.55
CA THR A 217 19.93 -4.38 1.89
C THR A 217 21.08 -4.71 2.84
N ASN A 218 22.32 -4.63 2.38
CA ASN A 218 23.51 -4.68 3.23
C ASN A 218 23.44 -3.58 4.31
N SER A 219 23.74 -3.92 5.56
CA SER A 219 23.68 -3.01 6.71
C SER A 219 24.53 -1.74 6.54
N MET A 220 25.62 -1.79 5.77
CA MET A 220 26.46 -0.64 5.44
C MET A 220 25.78 0.33 4.47
N LEU A 221 24.94 -0.17 3.55
CA LEU A 221 24.19 0.66 2.61
C LEU A 221 22.89 1.23 3.22
N MET A 222 22.35 0.58 4.24
CA MET A 222 21.03 0.90 4.79
C MET A 222 20.82 2.38 5.17
N PRO A 223 21.77 3.10 5.83
CA PRO A 223 21.56 4.51 6.15
C PRO A 223 21.37 5.40 4.91
N PHE A 224 22.03 5.07 3.80
CA PHE A 224 21.87 5.78 2.53
C PHE A 224 20.56 5.40 1.85
N VAL A 225 20.29 4.09 1.73
CA VAL A 225 19.08 3.57 1.10
C VAL A 225 17.82 4.07 1.81
N ALA A 226 17.78 4.04 3.14
CA ALA A 226 16.64 4.52 3.92
C ALA A 226 16.38 6.01 3.69
N ARG A 227 17.41 6.87 3.68
CA ARG A 227 17.26 8.31 3.41
C ARG A 227 16.76 8.59 1.99
N THR A 228 17.33 7.91 1.00
CA THR A 228 16.92 8.07 -0.40
C THR A 228 15.50 7.57 -0.61
N MET A 229 15.13 6.43 -0.02
CA MET A 229 13.78 5.88 -0.04
C MET A 229 12.78 6.84 0.63
N GLU A 230 13.07 7.33 1.83
CA GLU A 230 12.17 8.25 2.52
C GLU A 230 11.95 9.54 1.72
N ALA A 231 13.03 10.13 1.18
CA ALA A 231 12.93 11.30 0.32
C ALA A 231 12.15 11.02 -0.97
N ALA A 232 12.37 9.85 -1.59
CA ALA A 232 11.74 9.49 -2.85
C ALA A 232 10.24 9.20 -2.69
N HIS A 233 9.85 8.54 -1.59
CA HIS A 233 8.49 8.07 -1.38
C HIS A 233 7.57 9.13 -0.78
N ARG A 234 8.12 10.15 -0.09
CA ARG A 234 7.34 11.17 0.63
C ARG A 234 6.23 11.84 -0.18
N GLU A 235 6.44 12.01 -1.48
CA GLU A 235 5.53 12.76 -2.36
C GLU A 235 4.74 11.88 -3.33
N ILE A 236 5.01 10.56 -3.41
CA ILE A 236 4.39 9.69 -4.42
C ILE A 236 2.87 9.69 -4.24
N CYS A 237 2.40 9.42 -3.01
CA CYS A 237 0.97 9.36 -2.72
C CYS A 237 0.27 10.68 -3.05
N GLN A 238 0.86 11.83 -2.71
CA GLN A 238 0.28 13.14 -3.02
C GLN A 238 0.19 13.36 -4.54
N LYS A 239 1.26 13.06 -5.29
CA LYS A 239 1.28 13.23 -6.76
C LYS A 239 0.29 12.31 -7.46
N VAL A 240 0.11 11.09 -6.95
CA VAL A 240 -0.95 10.19 -7.43
C VAL A 240 -2.32 10.83 -7.23
N LEU A 241 -2.62 11.31 -6.01
CA LEU A 241 -3.91 11.95 -5.73
C LEU A 241 -4.15 13.20 -6.58
N ASP A 242 -3.13 14.04 -6.77
CA ASP A 242 -3.20 15.23 -7.61
C ASP A 242 -3.50 14.85 -9.07
N GLU A 243 -2.84 13.82 -9.60
CA GLU A 243 -3.08 13.33 -10.96
C GLU A 243 -4.51 12.82 -11.14
N VAL A 244 -5.05 12.08 -10.15
CA VAL A 244 -6.44 11.62 -10.22
C VAL A 244 -7.39 12.82 -10.10
N ALA A 245 -7.16 13.75 -9.18
CA ALA A 245 -8.00 14.93 -8.98
C ALA A 245 -8.15 15.78 -10.24
N VAL A 246 -7.07 15.96 -11.02
CA VAL A 246 -7.11 16.66 -12.31
C VAL A 246 -8.08 16.02 -13.30
N ARG A 247 -8.29 14.69 -13.23
CA ARG A 247 -9.26 13.98 -14.09
C ARG A 247 -10.72 14.22 -13.68
N PHE A 248 -10.98 14.81 -12.51
CA PHE A 248 -12.33 15.06 -12.00
C PHE A 248 -12.73 16.54 -11.99
N SER A 249 -11.80 17.47 -12.24
CA SER A 249 -12.06 18.91 -12.18
C SER A 249 -12.61 19.53 -13.49
N TRP A 250 -13.56 18.86 -14.15
CA TRP A 250 -14.22 19.34 -15.39
C TRP A 250 -15.61 19.91 -15.13
#